data_AF-A0A2V8HEW4-F1
#
_entry.id   AF-A0A2V8HEW4-F1
#
_cell.length_a   1.000
_cell.length_b   1.000
_cell.length_c   1.000
_cell.angle_alpha   90.00
_cell.angle_beta   90.00
_cell.angle_gamma   90.00
#
_symmetry.space_group_name_H-M   'P 1'
#
loop_
_entity.id
_entity.type
_entity.pdbx_description
1 polymer ?
#
loop_
_entity_poly.entity_id
_entity_poly.type
_entity_poly.pdbx_seq_one_letter_code
_entity_poly.pdbx_strand_id
1 'polypeptide(L)'
;MHITSFDEFKELAQRGTFVPVYKEIVADLLTPVSAFLKIAEHSDYAFLLESVEGGEHVGRYSFLGKDPFLILRSREGKTIIDRAGRTSASDKPFMATLRELMASFDSPFVPGLPRFTGGAVGYLGYDAAAWFEPIELQPTAESEDEGGFMLFD
;
A
#
# COMPACT_ATOMS: atom_id res chain seq x y z
N MET A 1 -14.13 -21.66 -1.06
CA MET A 1 -14.43 -20.63 -2.07
C MET A 1 -15.51 -19.73 -1.52
N HIS A 2 -15.08 -18.76 -0.72
CA HIS A 2 -15.92 -17.71 -0.18
C HIS A 2 -16.04 -16.54 -1.17
N ILE A 3 -17.18 -15.85 -1.16
CA ILE A 3 -17.36 -14.53 -1.77
C ILE A 3 -18.14 -13.67 -0.80
N THR A 4 -17.68 -12.43 -0.55
CA THR A 4 -18.38 -11.51 0.34
C THR A 4 -19.77 -11.21 -0.19
N SER A 5 -20.81 -11.54 0.60
CA SER A 5 -22.19 -11.25 0.23
C SER A 5 -22.57 -9.80 0.51
N PHE A 6 -23.67 -9.31 -0.08
CA PHE A 6 -24.15 -7.95 0.21
C PHE A 6 -24.57 -7.79 1.67
N ASP A 7 -25.16 -8.82 2.28
CA ASP A 7 -25.56 -8.77 3.69
C ASP A 7 -24.34 -8.72 4.61
N GLU A 8 -23.32 -9.54 4.33
CA GLU A 8 -22.04 -9.52 5.04
C GLU A 8 -21.33 -8.17 4.89
N PHE A 9 -21.30 -7.60 3.67
CA PHE A 9 -20.76 -6.26 3.44
C PHE A 9 -21.45 -5.20 4.31
N LYS A 10 -22.80 -5.23 4.40
CA LYS A 10 -23.55 -4.29 5.25
C LYS A 10 -23.18 -4.44 6.72
N GLU A 11 -22.99 -5.66 7.20
CA GLU A 11 -22.57 -5.91 8.59
C GLU A 11 -21.15 -5.40 8.85
N LEU A 12 -20.21 -5.66 7.93
CA LEU A 12 -18.84 -5.18 8.02
C LEU A 12 -18.74 -3.65 7.93
N ALA A 13 -19.56 -3.01 7.09
CA ALA A 13 -19.62 -1.56 6.93
C ALA A 13 -20.10 -0.80 8.18
N GLN A 14 -20.72 -1.49 9.13
CA GLN A 14 -21.04 -0.90 10.43
C GLN A 14 -19.83 -0.83 11.37
N ARG A 15 -18.74 -1.54 11.05
CA ARG A 15 -17.58 -1.75 11.92
C ARG A 15 -16.31 -1.05 11.43
N GLY A 16 -16.33 -0.45 10.25
CA GLY A 16 -15.19 0.24 9.66
C GLY A 16 -15.57 0.99 8.39
N THR A 17 -14.72 1.93 7.99
CA THR A 17 -14.88 2.75 6.78
C THR A 17 -14.27 2.12 5.52
N PHE A 18 -13.45 1.09 5.69
CA PHE A 18 -12.72 0.42 4.62
C PHE A 18 -13.00 -1.09 4.64
N VAL A 19 -14.02 -1.53 3.91
CA VAL A 19 -14.54 -2.89 4.01
C VAL A 19 -13.98 -3.77 2.89
N PRO A 20 -13.23 -4.84 3.21
CA PRO A 20 -12.73 -5.75 2.20
C PRO A 20 -13.88 -6.54 1.57
N VAL A 21 -13.99 -6.49 0.25
CA VAL A 21 -14.88 -7.34 -0.55
C VAL A 21 -13.99 -8.30 -1.32
N TYR A 22 -14.10 -9.59 -1.02
CA TYR A 22 -13.14 -10.57 -1.53
C TYR A 22 -13.82 -11.81 -2.10
N LYS A 23 -13.05 -12.53 -2.91
CA LYS A 23 -13.39 -13.85 -3.41
C LYS A 23 -12.17 -14.76 -3.35
N GLU A 24 -12.34 -15.95 -2.79
CA GLU A 24 -11.34 -16.99 -2.86
C GLU A 24 -11.42 -17.75 -4.19
N ILE A 25 -10.28 -17.92 -4.84
CA ILE A 25 -10.15 -18.67 -6.09
C ILE A 25 -9.11 -19.79 -5.93
N VAL A 26 -9.30 -20.87 -6.68
CA VAL A 26 -8.31 -21.95 -6.80
C VAL A 26 -7.22 -21.47 -7.75
N ALA A 27 -5.98 -21.56 -7.29
CA ALA A 27 -4.81 -20.93 -7.92
C ALA A 27 -3.61 -21.87 -7.95
N ASP A 28 -3.85 -23.18 -7.95
CA ASP A 28 -2.86 -24.25 -7.73
C ASP A 28 -1.77 -24.28 -8.82
N LEU A 29 -2.05 -23.67 -9.97
CA LEU A 29 -1.15 -23.53 -11.11
C LEU A 29 -0.44 -22.17 -11.16
N LEU A 30 -0.66 -21.30 -10.17
CA LEU A 30 -0.04 -19.99 -10.08
C LEU A 30 1.03 -19.99 -9.01
N THR A 31 2.24 -19.59 -9.39
CA THR A 31 3.23 -19.06 -8.44
C THR A 31 2.95 -17.58 -8.19
N PRO A 32 3.36 -17.01 -7.05
CA PRO A 32 3.22 -15.59 -6.77
C PRO A 32 3.73 -14.68 -7.89
N VAL A 33 4.92 -14.99 -8.44
CA VAL A 33 5.49 -14.26 -9.59
C VAL A 33 4.58 -14.36 -10.83
N SER A 34 4.08 -15.55 -11.16
CA SER A 34 3.19 -15.71 -12.32
C SER A 34 1.85 -15.01 -12.14
N ALA A 35 1.34 -14.95 -10.90
CA ALA A 35 0.13 -14.20 -10.56
C ALA A 35 0.38 -12.69 -10.67
N PHE A 36 1.51 -12.21 -10.14
CA PHE A 36 1.93 -10.80 -10.23
C PHE A 36 2.02 -10.33 -11.68
N LEU A 37 2.71 -11.08 -12.55
CA LEU A 37 2.84 -10.72 -13.97
C LEU A 37 1.48 -10.59 -14.67
N LYS A 38 0.50 -11.43 -14.29
CA LYS A 38 -0.86 -11.36 -14.86
C LYS A 38 -1.64 -10.15 -14.37
N ILE A 39 -1.53 -9.79 -13.10
CA ILE A 39 -2.28 -8.63 -12.58
C ILE A 39 -1.62 -7.32 -12.99
N ALA A 40 -0.28 -7.24 -12.97
CA ALA A 40 0.47 -6.02 -13.21
C ALA A 40 0.40 -5.54 -14.67
N GLU A 41 -0.13 -6.37 -15.57
CA GLU A 41 -0.35 -6.00 -16.97
C GLU A 41 -1.16 -4.70 -17.07
N HIS A 42 -0.66 -3.77 -17.91
CA HIS A 42 -1.24 -2.45 -18.14
C HIS A 42 -1.34 -1.53 -16.91
N SER A 43 -0.57 -1.78 -15.85
CA SER A 43 -0.48 -0.89 -14.69
C SER A 43 0.89 -0.22 -14.61
N ASP A 44 0.91 1.09 -14.40
CA ASP A 44 2.16 1.83 -14.12
C ASP A 44 2.64 1.61 -12.68
N TYR A 45 1.75 1.11 -11.80
CA TYR A 45 1.99 0.99 -10.37
C TYR A 45 1.47 -0.35 -9.85
N ALA A 46 2.40 -1.28 -9.62
CA ALA A 46 2.11 -2.58 -9.04
C ALA A 46 3.22 -3.02 -8.08
N PHE A 47 2.88 -3.89 -7.14
CA PHE A 47 3.85 -4.47 -6.20
C PHE A 47 3.67 -5.98 -6.05
N LEU A 48 4.76 -6.63 -5.64
CA LEU A 48 4.81 -7.98 -5.12
C LEU A 48 5.66 -7.96 -3.84
N LEU A 49 5.08 -8.39 -2.72
CA LEU A 49 5.77 -8.58 -1.45
C LEU A 49 5.75 -10.07 -1.09
N GLU A 50 6.93 -10.65 -0.99
CA GLU A 50 7.12 -12.03 -0.53
C GLU A 50 7.98 -12.02 0.72
N SER A 51 7.58 -12.81 1.72
CA SER A 51 8.40 -13.02 2.92
C SER A 51 9.25 -14.26 2.70
N VAL A 52 10.57 -14.17 2.87
CA VAL A 52 11.46 -15.34 2.88
C VAL A 52 12.09 -15.44 4.27
N GLU A 53 11.69 -16.45 5.02
CA GLU A 53 12.27 -16.75 6.33
C GLU A 53 13.43 -17.74 6.15
N GLY A 54 14.63 -17.37 6.59
CA GLY A 54 15.78 -18.27 6.63
C GLY A 54 16.32 -18.75 5.27
N GLY A 55 16.04 -18.02 4.19
CA GLY A 55 16.60 -18.27 2.84
C GLY A 55 15.92 -19.38 2.03
N GLU A 56 15.18 -20.30 2.66
CA GLU A 56 14.56 -21.44 1.97
C GLU A 56 13.03 -21.53 2.16
N HIS A 57 12.45 -20.90 3.18
CA HIS A 57 11.00 -20.96 3.41
C HIS A 57 10.32 -19.66 3.00
N VAL A 58 9.52 -19.73 1.93
CA VAL A 58 8.58 -18.67 1.59
C VAL A 58 7.46 -18.66 2.63
N GLY A 59 7.13 -17.48 3.14
CA GLY A 59 6.05 -17.27 4.09
C GLY A 59 4.70 -17.71 3.52
N ARG A 60 3.71 -17.92 4.40
CA ARG A 60 2.39 -18.44 4.01
C ARG A 60 1.65 -17.56 2.99
N TYR A 61 1.96 -16.27 2.93
CA TYR A 61 1.30 -15.31 2.05
C TYR A 61 2.33 -14.53 1.23
N SER A 62 2.01 -14.36 -0.06
CA SER A 62 2.59 -13.33 -0.92
C SER A 62 1.50 -12.30 -1.17
N PHE A 63 1.84 -11.01 -1.09
CA PHE A 63 0.91 -9.91 -1.34
C PHE A 63 1.22 -9.27 -2.68
N LEU A 64 0.18 -9.02 -3.45
CA LEU A 64 0.27 -8.42 -4.76
C LEU A 64 -0.86 -7.41 -4.91
N GLY A 65 -0.59 -6.31 -5.60
CA GLY A 65 -1.55 -5.23 -5.79
C GLY A 65 -1.14 -4.34 -6.95
N LYS A 66 -2.12 -3.64 -7.53
CA LYS A 66 -1.94 -2.75 -8.67
C LYS A 66 -2.90 -1.58 -8.62
N ASP A 67 -2.66 -0.57 -9.45
CA ASP A 67 -3.57 0.56 -9.68
C ASP A 67 -4.00 1.26 -8.37
N PRO A 68 -3.07 1.85 -7.61
CA PRO A 68 -3.39 2.50 -6.34
C PRO A 68 -4.36 3.66 -6.56
N PHE A 69 -5.34 3.80 -5.68
CA PHE A 69 -6.32 4.89 -5.77
C PHE A 69 -5.74 6.24 -5.31
N LEU A 70 -4.62 6.21 -4.57
CA LEU A 70 -3.92 7.40 -4.08
C LEU A 70 -2.40 7.17 -4.05
N ILE A 71 -1.63 8.16 -4.49
CA ILE A 71 -0.17 8.19 -4.39
C ILE A 71 0.25 9.41 -3.56
N LEU A 72 1.02 9.18 -2.50
CA LEU A 72 1.58 10.20 -1.63
C LEU A 72 3.10 10.19 -1.79
N ARG A 73 3.72 11.33 -2.11
CA ARG A 73 5.18 11.46 -2.27
C ARG A 73 5.72 12.69 -1.54
N SER A 74 6.95 12.61 -1.05
CA SER A 74 7.72 13.78 -0.60
C SER A 74 8.72 14.14 -1.69
N ARG A 75 8.65 15.37 -2.19
CA ARG A 75 9.54 15.89 -3.22
C ARG A 75 9.89 17.34 -2.91
N GLU A 76 11.18 17.65 -2.86
CA GLU A 76 11.67 19.01 -2.62
C GLU A 76 11.05 19.65 -1.35
N GLY A 77 10.93 18.86 -0.27
CA GLY A 77 10.32 19.30 0.99
C GLY A 77 8.80 19.53 0.94
N LYS A 78 8.12 19.18 -0.16
CA LYS A 78 6.66 19.27 -0.30
C LYS A 78 6.03 17.89 -0.34
N THR A 79 4.82 17.81 0.23
CA THR A 79 3.99 16.61 0.10
C THR A 79 3.15 16.70 -1.16
N ILE A 80 3.38 15.81 -2.11
CA ILE A 80 2.61 15.65 -3.34
C ILE A 80 1.57 14.55 -3.15
N ILE A 81 0.31 14.84 -3.44
CA ILE A 81 -0.79 13.89 -3.39
C ILE A 81 -1.40 13.76 -4.77
N ASP A 82 -1.39 12.56 -5.33
CA ASP A 82 -2.12 12.21 -6.54
C ASP A 82 -3.34 11.37 -6.18
N ARG A 83 -4.52 11.80 -6.63
CA ARG A 83 -5.76 11.03 -6.54
C ARG A 83 -6.37 10.88 -7.93
N ALA A 84 -6.27 9.68 -8.49
CA ALA A 84 -6.81 9.35 -9.81
C ALA A 84 -6.41 10.37 -10.90
N GLY A 85 -5.12 10.72 -10.98
CA GLY A 85 -4.55 11.64 -11.97
C GLY A 85 -4.71 13.13 -11.62
N ARG A 86 -5.31 13.45 -10.46
CA ARG A 86 -5.36 14.82 -9.94
C ARG A 86 -4.26 15.01 -8.90
N THR A 87 -3.18 15.64 -9.33
CA THR A 87 -2.05 15.97 -8.48
C THR A 87 -2.25 17.29 -7.74
N SER A 88 -1.93 17.32 -6.46
CA SER A 88 -1.91 18.51 -5.60
C SER A 88 -0.68 18.52 -4.71
N ALA A 89 -0.23 19.71 -4.31
CA ALA A 89 0.86 19.87 -3.35
C ALA A 89 0.31 20.42 -2.03
N SER A 90 0.91 20.00 -0.93
CA SER A 90 0.61 20.45 0.43
C SER A 90 1.91 20.84 1.13
N ASP A 91 1.88 21.97 1.84
CA ASP A 91 2.98 22.40 2.72
C ASP A 91 3.00 21.60 4.04
N LYS A 92 2.00 20.75 4.27
CA LYS A 92 1.98 19.86 5.42
C LYS A 92 3.09 18.82 5.29
N PRO A 93 3.84 18.51 6.37
CA PRO A 93 4.85 17.46 6.35
C PRO A 93 4.30 16.10 5.88
N PHE A 94 5.13 15.35 5.14
CA PHE A 94 4.75 14.07 4.54
C PHE A 94 4.20 13.08 5.57
N MET A 95 4.92 12.85 6.66
CA MET A 95 4.51 11.90 7.70
C MET A 95 3.22 12.30 8.42
N ALA A 96 2.97 13.61 8.59
CA ALA A 96 1.73 14.10 9.17
C ALA A 96 0.56 13.86 8.22
N THR A 97 0.75 14.10 6.91
CA THR A 97 -0.24 13.82 5.88
C THR A 97 -0.54 12.32 5.76
N LEU A 98 0.49 11.47 5.74
CA LEU A 98 0.34 10.01 5.71
C LEU A 98 -0.46 9.50 6.91
N ARG A 99 -0.15 9.99 8.12
CA ARG A 99 -0.86 9.60 9.34
C ARG A 99 -2.34 9.95 9.30
N GLU A 100 -2.69 11.14 8.83
CA GLU A 100 -4.08 11.56 8.71
C GLU A 100 -4.85 10.78 7.65
N LEU A 101 -4.20 10.48 6.52
CA LEU A 101 -4.81 9.62 5.50
C LEU A 101 -5.09 8.23 6.07
N MET A 102 -4.11 7.61 6.72
CA MET A 102 -4.28 6.28 7.32
C MET A 102 -5.32 6.27 8.43
N ALA A 103 -5.43 7.34 9.23
CA ALA A 103 -6.46 7.45 10.25
C ALA A 103 -7.89 7.51 9.70
N SER A 104 -8.07 7.86 8.42
CA SER A 104 -9.40 7.87 7.78
C SER A 104 -9.88 6.50 7.29
N PHE A 105 -8.96 5.52 7.23
CA PHE A 105 -9.26 4.15 6.80
C PHE A 105 -9.26 3.21 7.99
N ASP A 106 -10.46 2.78 8.39
CA ASP A 106 -10.65 1.79 9.44
C ASP A 106 -11.20 0.51 8.82
N SER A 107 -10.42 -0.58 8.85
CA SER A 107 -10.79 -1.85 8.24
C SER A 107 -11.20 -2.88 9.30
N PRO A 108 -12.40 -3.48 9.20
CA PRO A 108 -12.83 -4.47 10.16
C PRO A 108 -12.03 -5.77 10.04
N PHE A 109 -11.71 -6.40 11.16
CA PHE A 109 -11.13 -7.74 11.15
C PHE A 109 -12.13 -8.77 10.61
N VAL A 110 -11.75 -9.43 9.52
CA VAL A 110 -12.51 -10.54 8.91
C VAL A 110 -11.77 -11.86 9.17
N PRO A 111 -12.38 -12.81 9.89
CA PRO A 111 -11.78 -14.12 10.14
C PRO A 111 -11.42 -14.84 8.83
N GLY A 112 -10.21 -15.40 8.77
CA GLY A 112 -9.72 -16.19 7.63
C GLY A 112 -8.97 -15.38 6.56
N LEU A 113 -9.10 -14.06 6.54
CA LEU A 113 -8.28 -13.20 5.67
C LEU A 113 -6.85 -13.03 6.22
N PRO A 114 -5.87 -12.78 5.35
CA PRO A 114 -4.54 -12.37 5.79
C PRO A 114 -4.62 -11.01 6.50
N ARG A 115 -3.56 -10.65 7.23
CA ARG A 115 -3.50 -9.39 7.98
C ARG A 115 -3.46 -8.14 7.10
N PHE A 116 -3.01 -8.29 5.86
CA PHE A 116 -2.94 -7.20 4.88
C PHE A 116 -3.99 -7.44 3.79
N THR A 117 -4.97 -6.55 3.72
CA THR A 117 -6.15 -6.61 2.83
C THR A 117 -6.35 -5.29 2.08
N GLY A 118 -5.25 -4.57 1.85
CA GLY A 118 -5.26 -3.18 1.40
C GLY A 118 -4.48 -2.29 2.36
N GLY A 119 -4.12 -1.09 1.91
CA GLY A 119 -3.37 -0.10 2.68
C GLY A 119 -2.20 0.51 1.91
N ALA A 120 -1.33 1.20 2.66
CA ALA A 120 -0.17 1.89 2.10
C ALA A 120 1.01 0.94 1.89
N VAL A 121 1.51 0.89 0.65
CA VAL A 121 2.73 0.18 0.26
C VAL A 121 3.68 1.18 -0.39
N GLY A 122 4.95 1.14 0.00
CA GLY A 122 5.91 2.13 -0.46
C GLY A 122 7.21 2.09 0.33
N TYR A 123 7.88 3.23 0.36
CA TYR A 123 9.20 3.36 0.95
C TYR A 123 9.39 4.72 1.63
N LEU A 124 10.36 4.74 2.54
CA LEU A 124 11.00 5.94 3.02
C LEU A 124 12.47 5.86 2.58
N GLY A 125 12.94 6.86 1.87
CA GLY A 125 14.34 6.96 1.47
C GLY A 125 15.22 7.18 2.69
N TYR A 126 16.53 7.02 2.53
CA TYR A 126 17.49 7.25 3.61
C TYR A 126 17.36 8.66 4.19
N ASP A 127 17.13 9.65 3.32
CA ASP A 127 17.07 11.05 3.71
C ASP A 127 15.85 11.40 4.58
N ALA A 128 14.81 10.56 4.57
CA ALA A 128 13.68 10.68 5.48
C ALA A 128 14.08 10.57 6.97
N ALA A 129 15.28 10.06 7.29
CA ALA A 129 15.81 10.04 8.64
C ALA A 129 15.86 11.45 9.29
N ALA A 130 16.12 12.49 8.49
CA ALA A 130 16.12 13.89 8.96
C ALA A 130 14.73 14.40 9.38
N TRP A 131 13.65 13.68 9.05
CA TRP A 131 12.30 14.02 9.52
C TRP A 131 12.05 13.58 10.96
N PHE A 132 12.86 12.66 11.48
CA PHE A 132 12.69 12.07 12.79
C PHE A 132 13.78 12.49 13.77
N GLU A 133 14.99 12.73 13.28
CA GLU A 133 16.16 13.08 14.10
C GLU A 133 16.86 14.35 13.58
N PRO A 134 17.48 15.16 14.45
CA PRO A 134 18.19 16.37 14.07
C PRO A 134 19.56 16.02 13.48
N ILE A 135 19.57 15.50 12.25
CA ILE A 135 20.77 15.13 11.50
C ILE A 135 20.94 16.00 10.26
N GLU A 136 22.18 16.36 9.95
CA GLU A 136 22.52 17.02 8.70
C GLU A 136 22.91 15.96 7.65
N LEU A 137 22.21 15.97 6.53
CA LEU A 137 22.47 15.08 5.41
C LEU A 137 23.22 15.84 4.32
N GLN A 138 24.17 15.18 3.67
CA GLN A 138 24.77 15.73 2.46
C GLN A 138 23.74 15.62 1.33
N PRO A 139 23.54 16.67 0.51
CA PRO A 139 22.63 16.61 -0.61
C PRO A 139 23.04 15.46 -1.54
N THR A 140 22.15 14.50 -1.73
CA THR A 140 22.32 13.51 -2.79
C THR A 140 22.06 14.19 -4.14
N ALA A 141 22.83 13.82 -5.16
CA ALA A 141 22.77 14.48 -6.47
C ALA A 141 21.50 14.13 -7.29
N GLU A 142 20.62 13.29 -6.74
CA GLU A 142 19.49 12.73 -7.47
C GLU A 142 18.17 13.37 -7.01
N SER A 143 17.37 13.76 -8.00
CA SER A 143 16.01 14.32 -7.87
C SER A 143 14.99 13.22 -7.55
N GLU A 144 15.28 12.36 -6.59
CA GLU A 144 14.35 11.28 -6.20
C GLU A 144 13.40 11.74 -5.10
N ASP A 145 12.24 11.09 -5.03
CA ASP A 145 11.29 11.33 -3.95
C ASP A 145 11.88 10.79 -2.63
N GLU A 146 11.94 11.63 -1.60
CA GLU A 146 12.50 11.30 -0.26
C GLU A 146 11.68 10.21 0.45
N GLY A 147 10.43 10.02 0.02
CA GLY A 147 9.54 8.95 0.44
C GLY A 147 8.30 8.90 -0.43
N GLY A 148 7.71 7.71 -0.57
CA GLY A 148 6.56 7.50 -1.42
C GLY A 148 5.73 6.34 -0.93
N PHE A 149 4.43 6.56 -0.74
CA PHE A 149 3.45 5.52 -0.42
C PHE A 149 2.29 5.55 -1.41
N MET A 150 1.96 4.39 -1.93
CA MET A 150 0.80 4.12 -2.77
C MET A 150 -0.25 3.40 -1.93
N LEU A 151 -1.50 3.85 -1.98
CA LEU A 151 -2.60 3.25 -1.23
C LEU A 151 -3.43 2.37 -2.16
N PHE A 152 -3.60 1.11 -1.76
CA PHE A 152 -4.32 0.08 -2.47
C PHE A 152 -5.54 -0.36 -1.67
N ASP A 153 -6.57 -0.80 -2.38
CA ASP A 153 -7.83 -1.35 -1.85
C ASP A 153 -8.07 -2.82 -2.19
#